data_AF-A0A932JLS9-F1
#
_entry.id   AF-A0A932JLS9-F1
#
_cell.length_a   1.000
_cell.length_b   1.000
_cell.length_c   1.000
_cell.angle_alpha   90.00
_cell.angle_beta   90.00
_cell.angle_gamma   90.00
#
_symmetry.space_group_name_H-M   'P 1'
#
loop_
_entity.id
_entity.type
_entity.pdbx_description
1 polymer ?
#
loop_
_entity_poly.entity_id
_entity_poly.type
_entity_poly.pdbx_seq_one_letter_code
_entity_poly.pdbx_strand_id
1 'polypeptide(L)'
;MKLALHGGKPIREKPFPLYNSIGEEERKAVLEVLDSGILSDFVGAKSPLFNGGSRVRRFEDGEGANLARKALAVNPVHTGAI
;
A
#
# COMPACT_ATOMS: atom_id res chain seq x y z
N MET A 1 -8.24 -34.91 -19.22
CA MET A 1 -8.65 -33.77 -18.37
C MET A 1 -8.64 -32.50 -19.20
N LYS A 2 -9.64 -31.62 -19.07
CA LYS A 2 -9.72 -30.32 -19.78
C LYS A 2 -9.46 -29.21 -18.76
N LEU A 3 -8.60 -28.24 -19.07
CA LEU A 3 -8.34 -27.09 -18.18
C LEU A 3 -9.59 -26.22 -18.05
N ALA A 4 -9.77 -25.59 -16.88
CA ALA A 4 -10.89 -24.69 -16.62
C ALA A 4 -10.95 -23.50 -17.61
N LEU A 5 -9.77 -22.98 -17.98
CA LEU A 5 -9.60 -21.95 -19.02
C LEU A 5 -10.09 -22.38 -20.41
N HIS A 6 -10.27 -23.69 -20.64
CA HIS A 6 -10.78 -24.26 -21.89
C HIS A 6 -12.17 -24.90 -21.70
N GLY A 7 -12.93 -24.48 -20.69
CA GLY A 7 -14.27 -25.01 -20.41
C GLY A 7 -14.29 -26.35 -19.67
N GLY A 8 -13.19 -26.72 -19.01
CA GLY A 8 -13.21 -27.77 -17.98
C GLY A 8 -13.82 -27.27 -16.66
N LYS A 9 -14.13 -28.18 -15.74
CA LYS A 9 -14.64 -27.81 -14.41
C LYS A 9 -13.52 -27.13 -13.59
N PRO A 10 -13.72 -25.92 -13.05
CA PRO A 10 -12.75 -25.28 -12.17
C PRO A 10 -12.58 -26.09 -10.88
N ILE A 11 -11.33 -26.23 -10.43
CA ILE A 11 -11.00 -26.90 -9.15
C ILE A 11 -11.51 -26.08 -7.97
N ARG A 12 -11.49 -24.75 -8.09
CA ARG A 12 -11.94 -23.82 -7.07
C ARG A 12 -13.30 -23.23 -7.46
N GLU A 13 -14.33 -23.58 -6.69
CA GLU A 13 -15.71 -23.12 -6.92
C GLU A 13 -16.04 -21.83 -6.14
N LYS A 14 -15.23 -21.46 -5.14
CA LYS A 14 -15.46 -20.29 -4.28
C LYS A 14 -14.32 -19.27 -4.39
N PRO A 15 -14.60 -17.95 -4.36
CA PRO A 15 -13.60 -16.88 -4.25
C PRO A 15 -12.56 -17.14 -3.14
N PHE A 16 -11.36 -16.61 -3.31
CA PHE A 16 -10.42 -16.55 -2.19
C PHE A 16 -11.04 -15.67 -1.09
N PRO A 17 -10.76 -15.95 0.19
CA PRO A 17 -11.16 -15.06 1.26
C PRO A 17 -10.54 -13.67 1.03
N LEU A 18 -11.23 -12.64 1.49
CA LEU A 18 -10.68 -11.28 1.49
C LEU A 18 -9.43 -11.26 2.37
N TYR A 19 -8.32 -10.77 1.81
CA TYR A 19 -7.12 -10.53 2.57
C TYR A 19 -7.25 -9.20 3.30
N ASN A 20 -7.32 -9.22 4.63
CA ASN A 20 -7.32 -8.04 5.47
C ASN A 20 -6.35 -8.24 6.63
N SER A 21 -5.19 -7.60 6.53
CA SER A 21 -4.12 -7.68 7.54
C SER A 21 -4.14 -6.52 8.54
N ILE A 22 -5.18 -5.67 8.53
CA ILE A 22 -5.23 -4.45 9.35
C ILE A 22 -5.50 -4.84 10.81
N GLY A 23 -4.48 -4.72 11.66
CA GLY A 23 -4.54 -4.87 13.10
C GLY A 23 -4.58 -3.53 13.85
N GLU A 24 -4.39 -3.59 15.17
CA GLU A 24 -4.35 -2.40 16.02
C GLU A 24 -3.17 -1.47 15.70
N GLU A 25 -2.04 -2.04 15.26
CA GLU A 25 -0.84 -1.28 14.89
C GLU A 25 -1.10 -0.40 13.65
N GLU A 26 -1.69 -0.97 12.59
CA GLU A 26 -2.08 -0.21 11.40
C GLU A 26 -3.13 0.86 11.74
N ARG A 27 -4.13 0.53 12.57
CA ARG A 27 -5.16 1.49 13.00
C ARG A 27 -4.56 2.67 13.73
N LYS A 28 -3.68 2.41 14.70
CA LYS A 28 -3.00 3.45 15.46
C LYS A 28 -2.17 4.34 14.54
N ALA A 29 -1.37 3.76 13.63
CA ALA A 29 -0.57 4.54 12.70
C ALA A 29 -1.41 5.47 11.82
N VAL A 30 -2.60 5.02 11.38
CA VAL A 30 -3.55 5.85 10.61
C VAL A 30 -4.15 6.94 11.48
N LEU A 31 -4.58 6.62 12.71
CA LEU A 31 -5.13 7.62 13.63
C LEU A 31 -4.13 8.74 13.92
N GLU A 32 -2.84 8.41 14.12
CA GLU A 32 -1.81 9.44 14.32
C GLU A 32 -1.63 10.36 13.09
N VAL A 33 -1.86 9.85 11.87
CA VAL A 33 -1.86 10.68 10.65
C VAL A 33 -3.07 11.61 10.65
N LEU A 34 -4.25 11.09 10.99
CA LEU A 34 -5.47 11.89 11.08
C LEU A 34 -5.36 12.97 12.15
N ASP A 35 -4.87 12.64 13.33
CA ASP A 35 -4.69 13.58 14.45
C ASP A 35 -3.67 14.68 14.13
N SER A 36 -2.70 14.41 13.26
CA SER A 36 -1.72 15.41 12.81
C SER A 36 -2.31 16.47 11.88
N GLY A 37 -3.44 16.19 11.23
CA GLY A 37 -4.04 17.04 10.19
C GLY A 37 -3.27 17.08 8.86
N ILE A 38 -2.16 16.33 8.73
CA ILE A 38 -1.29 16.32 7.55
C ILE A 38 -1.37 14.95 6.87
N LEU A 39 -2.15 14.85 5.78
CA LEU A 39 -2.46 13.55 5.15
C LEU A 39 -1.35 13.01 4.24
N SER A 40 -0.71 13.87 3.46
CA SER A 40 0.20 13.44 2.39
C SER A 40 1.62 13.90 2.61
N ASP A 41 1.79 15.16 3.01
CA ASP A 41 3.12 15.78 3.21
C ASP A 41 4.02 15.70 1.95
N PHE A 42 3.43 15.40 0.79
CA PHE A 42 4.02 15.55 -0.54
C PHE A 42 3.65 16.92 -1.09
N VAL A 43 4.67 17.73 -1.41
CA VAL A 43 4.49 19.08 -1.96
C VAL A 43 4.94 19.11 -3.41
N GLY A 44 4.01 19.46 -4.33
CA GLY A 44 4.26 19.57 -5.78
C GLY A 44 5.14 20.75 -6.21
N ALA A 45 6.02 21.25 -5.34
CA ALA A 45 6.94 22.34 -5.58
C ALA A 45 8.31 22.03 -4.99
N LYS A 46 9.34 22.75 -5.41
CA LYS A 46 10.70 22.59 -4.89
C LYS A 46 10.72 22.85 -3.38
N SER A 47 10.78 21.76 -2.61
CA SER A 47 10.68 21.76 -1.15
C SER A 47 11.33 20.48 -0.59
N PRO A 48 11.82 20.47 0.65
CA PRO A 48 12.19 19.23 1.34
C PRO A 48 11.07 18.19 1.40
N LEU A 49 9.80 18.62 1.25
CA LEU A 49 8.62 17.77 1.22
C LEU A 49 8.26 17.27 -0.18
N PHE A 50 9.07 17.57 -1.21
CA PHE A 50 8.82 17.07 -2.57
C PHE A 50 8.81 15.54 -2.62
N ASN A 51 9.68 14.90 -1.84
CA ASN A 51 9.74 13.43 -1.69
C ASN A 51 8.94 12.92 -0.48
N GLY A 52 7.96 13.69 0.00
CA GLY A 52 7.11 13.29 1.12
C GLY A 52 7.65 13.66 2.50
N GLY A 53 6.83 13.37 3.50
CA GLY A 53 7.03 13.73 4.90
C GLY A 53 7.95 12.81 5.69
N SER A 54 7.99 13.05 7.00
CA SER A 54 8.78 12.24 7.95
C SER A 54 8.39 10.76 7.95
N ARG A 55 7.10 10.44 7.85
CA ARG A 55 6.60 9.05 7.81
C ARG A 55 7.03 8.31 6.55
N VAL A 56 6.98 8.97 5.38
CA VAL A 56 7.40 8.42 4.08
C VAL A 56 8.88 8.10 4.12
N ARG A 57 9.73 9.05 4.54
CA ARG A 57 11.18 8.86 4.63
C ARG A 57 11.57 7.73 5.59
N ARG A 58 10.97 7.68 6.78
CA ARG A 58 11.22 6.60 7.76
C ARG A 58 10.87 5.22 7.17
N PHE A 59 9.78 5.13 6.42
CA PHE A 59 9.41 3.90 5.73
C PHE A 59 10.47 3.50 4.70
N GLU A 60 10.91 4.44 3.86
CA GLU A 60 11.93 4.21 2.82
C GLU A 60 13.33 3.91 3.38
N ASP A 61 13.68 4.48 4.54
CA ASP A 61 14.95 4.28 5.25
C ASP A 61 15.05 2.90 5.93
N GLY A 62 14.00 2.08 5.83
CA GLY A 62 14.03 0.67 6.23
C GLY A 62 13.26 0.33 7.50
N GLU A 63 12.67 1.30 8.21
CA GLU A 63 11.81 0.98 9.37
C GLU A 63 10.56 0.18 8.96
N GLY A 64 10.09 0.33 7.72
CA GLY A 64 8.98 -0.46 7.16
C GLY A 64 9.33 -1.33 5.95
N ALA A 65 10.54 -1.19 5.38
CA ALA A 65 10.93 -1.80 4.11
C ALA A 65 12.21 -2.65 4.21
N ASN A 66 12.35 -3.44 5.29
CA ASN A 66 13.47 -4.39 5.55
C ASN A 66 13.67 -5.49 4.47
N LEU A 67 13.06 -5.33 3.30
CA LEU A 67 13.06 -6.25 2.17
C LEU A 67 14.08 -5.84 1.09
N ALA A 68 14.64 -4.63 1.13
CA ALA A 68 15.55 -4.13 0.09
C ALA A 68 16.60 -3.14 0.62
N ARG A 69 17.69 -2.96 -0.15
CA ARG A 69 18.76 -1.97 0.15
C ARG A 69 18.35 -0.52 -0.08
N LYS A 70 17.30 -0.30 -0.88
CA LYS A 70 16.72 1.01 -1.24
C LYS A 70 15.23 0.81 -1.45
N ALA A 71 14.41 1.75 -1.00
CA ALA A 71 12.96 1.75 -1.19
C ALA A 71 12.49 3.13 -1.66
N LEU A 72 11.36 3.15 -2.38
CA LEU A 72 10.67 4.36 -2.80
C LEU A 72 9.16 4.12 -2.66
N ALA A 73 8.50 4.94 -1.86
CA ALA A 73 7.06 4.92 -1.69
C ALA A 73 6.40 5.62 -2.88
N VAL A 74 5.49 4.91 -3.53
CA VAL A 74 4.71 5.43 -4.66
C VAL A 74 3.25 5.15 -4.41
N ASN A 75 2.37 6.03 -4.86
CA ASN A 75 0.98 5.67 -5.03
C ASN A 75 0.86 4.85 -6.33
N PRO A 76 0.54 3.54 -6.29
CA PRO A 76 0.29 2.82 -7.51
C PRO A 76 -0.99 3.37 -8.15
N VAL A 77 -0.86 3.99 -9.33
CA VAL A 77 -2.02 4.24 -10.18
C VAL A 77 -2.47 2.89 -10.73
N HIS A 78 -3.46 2.27 -10.08
CA HIS A 78 -4.37 1.38 -10.77
C HIS A 78 -5.54 2.23 -11.26
N THR A 79 -5.59 2.49 -12.56
CA THR A 79 -6.75 3.12 -13.21
C THR A 79 -7.93 2.15 -13.15
N GLY A 80 -8.55 2.05 -11.98
CA GLY A 80 -9.95 1.67 -11.82
C GLY A 80 -10.69 2.96 -11.52
N ALA A 81 -11.01 3.72 -12.57
CA ALA A 81 -12.01 4.76 -12.45
C ALA A 81 -13.28 4.11 -11.91
N ILE A 82 -13.71 4.54 -10.72
CA ILE A 82 -15.12 4.50 -10.35
C ILE A 82 -15.86 5.59 -11.12
#